data_AF-A0A1Y3U0X0-F1
#
_entry.id   AF-A0A1Y3U0X0-F1
#
_cell.length_a   1.000
_cell.length_b   1.000
_cell.length_c   1.000
_cell.angle_alpha   90.00
_cell.angle_beta   90.00
_cell.angle_gamma   90.00
#
_symmetry.space_group_name_H-M   'P 1'
#
loop_
_entity.id
_entity.type
_entity.pdbx_description
1 polymer ?
#
loop_
_entity_poly.entity_id
_entity_poly.type
_entity_poly.pdbx_seq_one_letter_code
_entity_poly.pdbx_strand_id
1 'polypeptide(L)'
;MTCTLCYKRLWAALLALAMILAGGLAAGATGPTGGVTATLPVAVSFWEQDTENPSVVNDGVDANREATLVRQSNGTYTLQLPIQTVSTVVFNGHLSGLTIGDISYDGEMSGSLDDGTAVLTIKNLPSSVLTGSNISRSLLVTCVIELDMDLLGETTKTARMCVTVL
;
A
#
# COMPACT_ATOMS: atom_id res chain seq x y z
N MET A 1 -14.42 6.78 -70.94
CA MET A 1 -13.42 5.93 -70.27
C MET A 1 -12.83 6.70 -69.09
N THR A 2 -13.55 6.82 -67.97
CA THR A 2 -13.08 7.59 -66.79
C THR A 2 -13.52 6.97 -65.46
N CYS A 3 -14.55 6.10 -65.44
CA CYS A 3 -15.05 5.51 -64.18
C CYS A 3 -14.18 4.39 -63.57
N THR A 4 -13.35 3.69 -64.36
CA THR A 4 -12.55 2.56 -63.84
C THR A 4 -11.30 2.97 -63.08
N LEU A 5 -10.75 4.17 -63.32
CA LEU A 5 -9.60 4.68 -62.55
C LEU A 5 -10.00 5.18 -61.16
N CYS A 6 -11.20 5.77 -61.01
CA CYS A 6 -11.68 6.26 -59.71
C CYS A 6 -11.90 5.10 -58.72
N TYR A 7 -12.48 3.99 -59.17
CA TYR A 7 -12.73 2.82 -58.31
C TYR A 7 -11.42 2.21 -57.78
N LYS A 8 -10.40 2.11 -58.64
CA LYS A 8 -9.10 1.52 -58.30
C LYS A 8 -8.31 2.38 -57.30
N ARG A 9 -8.46 3.72 -57.38
CA ARG A 9 -7.86 4.65 -56.42
C ARG A 9 -8.63 4.75 -55.11
N LEU A 10 -9.96 4.63 -55.12
CA LEU A 10 -10.75 4.51 -53.89
C LEU A 10 -10.41 3.22 -53.14
N TRP A 11 -10.24 2.10 -53.85
CA TRP A 11 -9.83 0.83 -53.23
C TRP A 11 -8.44 0.89 -52.63
N ALA A 12 -7.47 1.48 -53.33
CA ALA A 12 -6.13 1.66 -52.79
C ALA A 12 -6.12 2.58 -51.56
N ALA A 13 -6.94 3.63 -51.55
CA ALA A 13 -7.08 4.52 -50.39
C ALA A 13 -7.74 3.83 -49.19
N LEU A 14 -8.77 3.00 -49.42
CA LEU A 14 -9.42 2.19 -48.38
C LEU A 14 -8.47 1.14 -47.80
N LEU A 15 -7.67 0.47 -48.64
CA LEU A 15 -6.68 -0.52 -48.19
C LEU A 15 -5.53 0.13 -47.39
N ALA A 16 -5.08 1.31 -47.80
CA ALA A 16 -4.09 2.09 -47.06
C ALA A 16 -4.64 2.57 -45.70
N LEU A 17 -5.89 3.03 -45.66
CA LEU A 17 -6.56 3.43 -44.41
C LEU A 17 -6.77 2.23 -43.48
N ALA A 18 -7.15 1.06 -44.00
CA ALA A 18 -7.29 -0.16 -43.23
C ALA A 18 -5.95 -0.67 -42.67
N MET A 19 -4.87 -0.57 -43.43
CA MET A 19 -3.51 -0.91 -42.95
C MET A 19 -3.00 0.07 -41.89
N ILE A 20 -3.34 1.37 -41.99
CA ILE A 20 -3.01 2.36 -40.95
C ILE A 20 -3.83 2.09 -39.68
N LEU A 21 -5.11 1.72 -39.82
CA LEU A 21 -5.95 1.36 -38.67
C LEU A 21 -5.47 0.07 -37.99
N ALA A 22 -5.06 -0.95 -38.76
CA ALA A 22 -4.51 -2.18 -38.21
C ALA A 22 -3.09 -2.00 -37.63
N GLY A 23 -2.27 -1.14 -38.24
CA GLY A 23 -0.92 -0.80 -37.78
C GLY A 23 -0.90 0.11 -36.54
N GLY A 24 -1.93 0.93 -36.35
CA GLY A 24 -2.09 1.79 -35.18
C GLY A 24 -2.44 1.04 -33.88
N LEU A 25 -2.91 -0.22 -33.97
CA LEU A 25 -3.16 -1.06 -32.80
C LEU A 25 -1.95 -1.88 -32.33
N ALA A 26 -0.82 -1.85 -33.05
CA ALA A 26 0.42 -2.55 -32.66
C ALA A 26 1.44 -1.67 -31.91
N ALA A 27 1.07 -0.44 -31.54
CA ALA A 27 1.87 0.47 -30.70
C ALA A 27 1.24 0.70 -29.31
N GLY A 28 0.44 -0.26 -28.82
CA GLY A 28 -0.16 -0.22 -27.48
C GLY A 28 0.17 -1.41 -26.58
N ALA A 29 1.12 -2.28 -26.96
CA ALA A 29 1.39 -3.52 -26.23
C ALA A 29 2.87 -3.87 -26.05
N THR A 30 3.79 -2.89 -26.07
CA THR A 30 5.16 -3.10 -25.60
C THR A 30 5.26 -2.84 -24.09
N GLY A 31 4.73 -3.78 -23.29
CA GLY A 31 5.17 -4.13 -21.93
C GLY A 31 5.17 -3.05 -20.82
N PRO A 32 5.28 -3.44 -19.53
CA PRO A 32 5.52 -4.79 -19.02
C PRO A 32 4.17 -5.52 -18.86
N THR A 33 4.02 -6.85 -18.85
CA THR A 33 4.33 -7.69 -17.67
C THR A 33 4.38 -6.94 -16.32
N GLY A 34 3.56 -5.90 -16.15
CA GLY A 34 3.15 -5.45 -14.83
C GLY A 34 2.02 -6.38 -14.46
N GLY A 35 2.28 -7.39 -13.63
CA GLY A 35 1.19 -7.99 -12.87
C GLY A 35 0.33 -6.85 -12.34
N VAL A 36 -1.00 -7.00 -12.38
CA VAL A 36 -1.89 -6.03 -11.77
C VAL A 36 -1.52 -6.00 -10.29
N THR A 37 -0.60 -5.11 -9.96
CA THR A 37 -0.24 -4.73 -8.62
C THR A 37 -1.44 -3.91 -8.18
N ALA A 38 -2.45 -4.61 -7.67
CA ALA A 38 -3.64 -4.00 -7.13
C ALA A 38 -3.19 -3.21 -5.90
N THR A 39 -3.02 -1.90 -6.08
CA THR A 39 -2.87 -0.94 -5.00
C THR A 39 -4.28 -0.62 -4.53
N LEU A 40 -4.58 -1.01 -3.30
CA LEU A 40 -5.87 -0.80 -2.68
C LEU A 40 -5.69 0.25 -1.58
N PRO A 41 -6.48 1.33 -1.58
CA PRO A 41 -6.53 2.22 -0.42
C PRO A 41 -7.08 1.44 0.77
N VAL A 42 -6.44 1.58 1.92
CA VAL A 42 -6.83 0.89 3.15
C VAL A 42 -6.91 1.84 4.33
N ALA A 43 -7.85 1.56 5.22
CA ALA A 43 -7.91 2.14 6.55
C ALA A 43 -7.35 1.14 7.56
N VAL A 44 -6.35 1.56 8.32
CA VAL A 44 -5.77 0.78 9.41
C VAL A 44 -6.25 1.35 10.75
N SER A 45 -6.74 0.48 11.63
CA SER A 45 -7.16 0.88 12.97
C SER A 45 -6.64 -0.10 14.01
N PHE A 46 -6.10 0.43 15.10
CA PHE A 46 -5.55 -0.35 16.20
C PHE A 46 -6.48 -0.30 17.41
N TRP A 47 -6.77 -1.44 17.99
CA TRP A 47 -7.59 -1.60 19.19
C TRP A 47 -6.72 -2.10 20.33
N GLU A 48 -7.11 -1.84 21.57
CA GLU A 48 -6.47 -2.43 22.73
C GLU A 48 -6.57 -3.95 22.69
N GLN A 49 -5.59 -4.63 23.29
CA GLN A 49 -5.57 -6.09 23.32
C GLN A 49 -6.75 -6.65 24.12
N ASP A 50 -6.99 -6.08 25.29
CA ASP A 50 -7.95 -6.59 26.27
C ASP A 50 -9.31 -5.88 26.20
N THR A 51 -9.46 -4.84 25.37
CA THR A 51 -10.68 -4.03 25.29
C THR A 51 -10.92 -3.52 23.87
N GLU A 52 -12.18 -3.24 23.51
CA GLU A 52 -12.57 -2.65 22.22
C GLU A 52 -12.36 -1.12 22.17
N ASN A 53 -11.41 -0.61 22.95
CA ASN A 53 -11.04 0.80 22.94
C ASN A 53 -9.94 1.05 21.89
N PRO A 54 -9.88 2.26 21.30
CA PRO A 54 -8.80 2.61 20.38
C PRO A 54 -7.45 2.57 21.11
N SER A 55 -6.46 1.92 20.49
CA SER A 55 -5.11 1.83 21.04
C SER A 55 -4.35 3.15 20.89
N VAL A 56 -3.43 3.42 21.85
CA VAL A 56 -2.44 4.50 21.77
C VAL A 56 -1.57 4.42 20.51
N VAL A 57 -1.48 3.23 19.88
CA VAL A 57 -0.77 3.05 18.61
C VAL A 57 -1.38 3.88 17.48
N ASN A 58 -2.69 4.17 17.52
CA ASN A 58 -3.31 5.04 16.51
C ASN A 58 -2.75 6.46 16.51
N ASP A 59 -2.21 6.93 17.64
CA ASP A 59 -1.59 8.26 17.74
C ASP A 59 -0.31 8.35 16.90
N GLY A 60 0.33 7.21 16.60
CA GLY A 60 1.49 7.12 15.71
C GLY A 60 1.15 6.91 14.25
N VAL A 61 -0.13 6.80 13.92
CA VAL A 61 -0.63 6.67 12.55
C VAL A 61 -1.15 8.02 12.10
N ASP A 62 -0.67 8.50 10.96
CA ASP A 62 -1.17 9.75 10.41
C ASP A 62 -2.48 9.51 9.66
N ALA A 63 -3.59 9.67 10.38
CA ALA A 63 -4.94 9.49 9.83
C ALA A 63 -5.33 10.53 8.76
N ASN A 64 -4.55 11.60 8.56
CA ASN A 64 -4.81 12.57 7.48
C ASN A 64 -4.34 12.04 6.12
N ARG A 65 -3.45 11.04 6.10
CA ARG A 65 -2.93 10.41 4.89
C ARG A 65 -3.52 9.03 4.71
N GLU A 66 -3.84 8.68 3.46
CA GLU A 66 -4.39 7.36 3.13
C GLU A 66 -3.28 6.31 3.16
N ALA A 67 -3.52 5.21 3.88
CA ALA A 67 -2.66 4.04 3.80
C ALA A 67 -2.98 3.23 2.54
N THR A 68 -1.97 2.56 1.99
CA THR A 68 -2.14 1.74 0.79
C THR A 68 -1.64 0.34 1.02
N LEU A 69 -2.34 -0.63 0.41
CA LEU A 69 -1.95 -2.02 0.42
C LEU A 69 -1.75 -2.50 -1.02
N VAL A 70 -0.54 -2.96 -1.29
CA VAL A 70 -0.07 -3.28 -2.63
C VAL A 70 0.07 -4.79 -2.72
N ARG A 71 -0.76 -5.45 -3.54
CA ARG A 71 -0.65 -6.90 -3.74
C ARG A 71 0.56 -7.22 -4.60
N GLN A 72 1.48 -8.02 -4.06
CA GLN A 72 2.68 -8.48 -4.74
C GLN A 72 2.39 -9.70 -5.62
N SER A 73 3.23 -9.94 -6.63
CA SER A 73 3.10 -11.09 -7.54
C SER A 73 3.30 -12.44 -6.84
N ASN A 74 4.04 -12.46 -5.73
CA ASN A 74 4.27 -13.64 -4.88
C ASN A 74 3.06 -14.00 -3.98
N GLY A 75 1.94 -13.28 -4.09
CA GLY A 75 0.73 -13.51 -3.30
C GLY A 75 0.72 -12.86 -1.91
N THR A 76 1.78 -12.15 -1.54
CA THR A 76 1.84 -11.35 -0.32
C THR A 76 1.38 -9.91 -0.56
N TYR A 77 1.30 -9.12 0.50
CA TYR A 77 0.93 -7.71 0.45
C TYR A 77 2.06 -6.83 0.99
N THR A 78 2.17 -5.62 0.46
CA THR A 78 3.03 -4.56 0.99
C THR A 78 2.15 -3.46 1.52
N LEU A 79 2.27 -3.17 2.82
CA LEU A 79 1.54 -2.10 3.48
C LEU A 79 2.40 -0.85 3.50
N GLN A 80 1.87 0.25 2.98
CA GLN A 80 2.45 1.58 3.15
C GLN A 80 1.55 2.31 4.15
N LEU A 81 2.03 2.43 5.38
CA LEU A 81 1.32 3.05 6.47
C LEU A 81 1.91 4.43 6.75
N PRO A 82 1.15 5.52 6.53
CA PRO A 82 1.54 6.84 6.99
C PRO A 82 1.65 6.86 8.50
N ILE A 83 2.83 7.21 9.00
CA ILE A 83 3.14 7.29 10.42
C ILE A 83 3.52 8.73 10.79
N GLN A 84 3.40 9.04 12.07
CA GLN A 84 3.82 10.31 12.65
C GLN A 84 4.52 10.06 13.98
N THR A 85 5.26 11.06 14.44
CA THR A 85 5.94 11.00 15.74
C THR A 85 4.91 11.00 16.86
N VAL A 86 4.96 9.97 17.70
CA VAL A 86 4.18 9.93 18.95
C VAL A 86 5.00 10.61 20.03
N SER A 87 4.53 11.77 20.45
CA SER A 87 5.09 12.51 21.59
C SER A 87 4.24 12.33 22.82
N THR A 88 4.66 11.43 23.71
CA THR A 88 4.09 11.34 25.07
C THR A 88 4.90 12.24 26.02
N VAL A 89 4.32 12.62 27.16
CA VAL A 89 4.97 13.44 28.22
C VAL A 89 6.35 12.90 28.66
N VAL A 90 6.64 11.63 28.40
CA VAL A 90 7.85 10.92 28.84
C VAL A 90 8.80 10.54 27.68
N PHE A 91 8.33 10.47 26.43
CA PHE A 91 9.15 10.03 25.29
C PHE A 91 8.58 10.48 23.93
N ASN A 92 9.49 10.64 22.95
CA ASN A 92 9.16 10.76 21.53
C ASN A 92 9.60 9.49 20.81
N GLY A 93 8.74 8.92 19.96
CA GLY A 93 9.09 7.75 19.16
C GLY A 93 8.16 7.55 17.98
N HIS A 94 8.43 6.52 17.18
CA HIS A 94 7.66 6.23 15.98
C HIS A 94 7.59 4.74 15.68
N LEU A 95 6.59 4.36 14.89
CA LEU A 95 6.44 2.98 14.45
C LEU A 95 7.55 2.63 13.45
N SER A 96 8.38 1.63 13.77
CA SER A 96 9.44 1.12 12.91
C SER A 96 9.11 -0.25 12.32
N GLY A 97 8.19 -0.99 12.94
CA GLY A 97 7.81 -2.32 12.47
C GLY A 97 6.61 -2.90 13.18
N LEU A 98 6.24 -4.11 12.79
CA LEU A 98 5.19 -4.87 13.44
C LEU A 98 5.50 -6.36 13.45
N THR A 99 5.11 -7.05 14.51
CA THR A 99 5.21 -8.51 14.63
C THR A 99 3.81 -9.10 14.66
N ILE A 100 3.54 -10.07 13.80
CA ILE A 100 2.25 -10.78 13.74
C ILE A 100 2.49 -12.22 14.17
N GLY A 101 1.91 -12.63 15.30
CA GLY A 101 2.21 -13.93 15.90
C GLY A 101 3.71 -14.04 16.24
N ASP A 102 4.41 -14.99 15.63
CA ASP A 102 5.85 -15.23 15.80
C ASP A 102 6.73 -14.59 14.71
N ILE A 103 6.14 -13.89 13.74
CA ILE A 103 6.88 -13.33 12.59
C ILE A 103 7.01 -11.82 12.75
N SER A 104 8.25 -11.35 12.88
CA SER A 104 8.58 -9.92 12.89
C SER A 104 8.75 -9.38 11.47
N TYR A 105 8.03 -8.30 11.18
CA TYR A 105 8.07 -7.57 9.92
C TYR A 105 8.70 -6.20 10.17
N ASP A 106 9.93 -6.06 9.69
CA ASP A 106 10.65 -4.80 9.69
C ASP A 106 10.08 -3.86 8.63
N GLY A 107 9.88 -2.60 8.99
CA GLY A 107 9.34 -1.58 8.10
C GLY A 107 10.43 -0.68 7.55
N GLU A 108 10.43 -0.48 6.24
CA GLU A 108 11.31 0.48 5.58
C GLU A 108 10.67 1.87 5.67
N MET A 109 11.29 2.77 6.43
CA MET A 109 10.82 4.14 6.58
C MET A 109 11.20 4.99 5.36
N SER A 110 10.21 5.65 4.77
CA SER A 110 10.38 6.58 3.66
C SER A 110 9.85 7.96 4.05
N GLY A 111 10.74 8.96 4.07
CA GLY A 111 10.45 10.33 4.52
C GLY A 111 11.39 10.75 5.66
N SER A 112 11.23 11.97 6.18
CA SER A 112 11.89 12.39 7.41
C SER A 112 10.87 12.60 8.52
N LEU A 113 11.13 12.01 9.68
CA LEU A 113 10.35 12.25 10.88
C LEU A 113 10.55 13.67 11.46
N ASP A 114 11.60 14.38 11.03
CA ASP A 114 11.84 15.78 11.39
C ASP A 114 10.69 16.69 10.94
N ASP A 115 10.05 16.36 9.82
CA ASP A 115 8.86 17.05 9.31
C ASP A 115 7.56 16.58 10.01
N GLY A 116 7.69 15.74 11.04
CA GLY A 116 6.59 15.20 11.85
C GLY A 116 5.81 14.06 11.20
N THR A 117 6.13 13.66 9.97
CA THR A 117 5.38 12.66 9.21
C THR A 117 6.28 11.80 8.32
N ALA A 118 6.07 10.48 8.29
CA ALA A 118 6.79 9.55 7.42
C ALA A 118 5.85 8.46 6.89
N VAL A 119 6.35 7.58 6.03
CA VAL A 119 5.61 6.41 5.53
C VAL A 119 6.39 5.15 5.86
N LEU A 120 5.79 4.27 6.64
CA LEU A 120 6.33 2.96 6.98
C LEU A 120 5.91 1.94 5.94
N THR A 121 6.89 1.35 5.24
CA THR A 121 6.63 0.35 4.19
C THR A 121 7.00 -1.04 4.67
N ILE A 122 5.99 -1.89 4.85
CA ILE A 122 6.15 -3.24 5.38
C ILE A 122 5.83 -4.25 4.28
N LYS A 123 6.82 -5.04 3.89
CA LYS A 123 6.73 -5.98 2.75
C LYS A 123 6.41 -7.40 3.23
N ASN A 124 5.92 -8.22 2.31
CA ASN A 124 5.66 -9.66 2.52
C ASN A 124 4.62 -10.00 3.59
N LEU A 125 3.64 -9.12 3.80
CA LEU A 125 2.55 -9.38 4.73
C LEU A 125 1.61 -10.47 4.17
N PRO A 126 1.11 -11.37 5.03
CA PRO A 126 0.18 -12.42 4.62
C PRO A 126 -1.19 -11.82 4.29
N SER A 127 -1.97 -12.50 3.46
CA SER A 127 -3.36 -12.10 3.15
C SER A 127 -4.26 -12.03 4.38
N SER A 128 -3.88 -12.72 5.47
CA SER A 128 -4.57 -12.67 6.76
C SER A 128 -4.69 -11.23 7.30
N VAL A 129 -3.79 -10.32 6.90
CA VAL A 129 -3.82 -8.90 7.28
C VAL A 129 -5.12 -8.20 6.90
N LEU A 130 -5.80 -8.66 5.85
CA LEU A 130 -7.09 -8.16 5.38
C LEU A 130 -8.24 -8.68 6.26
N THR A 131 -8.28 -8.23 7.51
CA THR A 131 -9.29 -8.63 8.49
C THR A 131 -10.64 -7.93 8.29
N GLY A 132 -10.65 -6.82 7.55
CA GLY A 132 -11.78 -5.89 7.48
C GLY A 132 -11.92 -5.07 8.76
N SER A 133 -13.09 -4.47 8.95
CA SER A 133 -13.41 -3.58 10.09
C SER A 133 -13.85 -4.34 11.34
N ASN A 134 -13.98 -5.66 11.27
CA ASN A 134 -14.50 -6.46 12.38
C ASN A 134 -13.43 -6.71 13.45
N ILE A 135 -13.63 -6.14 14.64
CA ILE A 135 -12.70 -6.28 15.78
C ILE A 135 -12.53 -7.76 16.17
N SER A 136 -13.57 -8.60 16.07
CA SER A 136 -13.43 -10.04 16.37
C SER A 136 -12.51 -10.77 15.38
N ARG A 137 -12.29 -10.22 14.18
CA ARG A 137 -11.35 -10.74 13.17
C ARG A 137 -10.00 -10.02 13.17
N SER A 138 -9.80 -9.04 14.05
CA SER A 138 -8.53 -8.31 14.16
C SER A 138 -7.37 -9.25 14.47
N LEU A 139 -6.20 -8.87 13.97
CA LEU A 139 -4.96 -9.60 14.22
C LEU A 139 -4.29 -9.06 15.46
N LEU A 140 -3.83 -9.95 16.33
CA LEU A 140 -2.90 -9.56 17.39
C LEU A 140 -1.57 -9.20 16.73
N VAL A 141 -1.18 -7.93 16.87
CA VAL A 141 0.09 -7.43 16.38
C VAL A 141 0.86 -6.77 17.50
N THR A 142 2.17 -6.94 17.48
CA THR A 142 3.08 -6.25 18.40
C THR A 142 3.81 -5.20 17.60
N CYS A 143 3.44 -3.94 17.80
CA CYS A 143 4.04 -2.80 17.13
C CYS A 143 5.40 -2.49 17.79
N VAL A 144 6.42 -2.32 16.96
CA VAL A 144 7.75 -1.88 17.39
C VAL A 144 7.80 -0.36 17.27
N ILE A 145 8.16 0.28 18.37
CA ILE A 145 8.25 1.74 18.50
C ILE A 145 9.71 2.06 18.78
N GLU A 146 10.34 2.76 17.86
CA GLU A 146 11.70 3.26 18.01
C GLU A 146 11.67 4.61 18.73
N LEU A 147 12.39 4.70 19.85
CA LEU A 147 12.42 5.88 20.71
C LEU A 147 13.63 6.76 20.38
N ASP A 148 13.41 8.07 20.26
CA ASP A 148 14.41 9.06 19.82
C ASP A 148 15.43 9.45 20.93
N MET A 149 15.39 8.77 22.08
CA MET A 149 16.38 8.99 23.13
C MET A 149 17.37 7.83 23.16
N ASP A 150 18.64 8.14 22.95
CA ASP A 150 19.86 7.29 22.96
C ASP A 150 19.92 6.16 24.02
N LEU A 151 19.08 6.21 25.06
CA LEU A 151 19.09 5.31 26.20
C LEU A 151 17.88 4.37 26.33
N LEU A 152 16.83 4.54 25.53
CA LEU A 152 15.55 3.83 25.74
C LEU A 152 15.31 2.62 24.81
N GLY A 153 16.12 2.46 23.76
CA GLY A 153 16.00 1.33 22.83
C GLY A 153 14.63 1.24 22.16
N GLU A 154 14.36 0.11 21.52
CA GLU A 154 13.06 -0.19 20.92
C GLU A 154 12.06 -0.63 21.99
N THR A 155 10.84 -0.09 21.98
CA THR A 155 9.73 -0.55 22.83
C THR A 155 8.68 -1.24 22.00
N THR A 156 8.09 -2.31 22.53
CA THR A 156 7.03 -3.05 21.85
C THR A 156 5.68 -2.82 22.51
N LYS A 157 4.66 -2.48 21.72
CA LYS A 157 3.28 -2.33 22.19
C LYS A 157 2.36 -3.31 21.47
N THR A 158 1.70 -4.19 22.23
CA THR A 158 0.73 -5.13 21.69
C THR A 158 -0.62 -4.45 21.47
N ALA A 159 -1.22 -4.68 20.30
CA ALA A 159 -2.50 -4.14 19.91
C ALA A 159 -3.21 -5.10 18.95
N ARG A 160 -4.51 -4.89 18.73
CA ARG A 160 -5.30 -5.61 17.74
C ARG A 160 -5.45 -4.74 16.49
N MET A 161 -4.90 -5.18 15.37
CA MET A 161 -4.92 -4.45 14.11
C MET A 161 -6.06 -4.90 13.21
N CYS A 162 -6.79 -3.93 12.68
CA CYS A 162 -7.78 -4.10 11.63
C CYS A 162 -7.32 -3.39 10.36
N VAL A 163 -7.39 -4.06 9.21
CA VAL A 163 -7.18 -3.44 7.90
C VAL A 163 -8.43 -3.60 7.05
N THR A 164 -9.05 -2.48 6.72
CA THR A 164 -10.20 -2.40 5.83
C THR A 164 -9.80 -1.84 4.49
N VAL A 165 -10.16 -2.51 3.41
CA VAL A 165 -10.05 -1.95 2.05
C VAL A 165 -11.19 -0.96 1.83
N LEU A 166 -10.86 0.23 1.34
CA LEU A 166 -11.79 1.31 1.00
C LEU A 166 -12.39 1.15 -0.40
#